data_AF-A0A6G3PWZ8-F1
#
_entry.id   AF-A0A6G3PWZ8-F1
#
_cell.length_a   1.000
_cell.length_b   1.000
_cell.length_c   1.000
_cell.angle_alpha   90.00
_cell.angle_beta   90.00
_cell.angle_gamma   90.00
#
_symmetry.space_group_name_H-M   'P 1'
#
loop_
_entity.id
_entity.type
_entity.pdbx_description
1 polymer ?
#
loop_
_entity_poly.entity_id
_entity_poly.type
_entity_poly.pdbx_seq_one_letter_code
_entity_poly.pdbx_strand_id
1 'polypeptide(L)'
;MTTPPDAALHAALDRADAALLARLSATRACPSDLLGRMVRHPAPRIRHLGLTLLAERLDEPGSGPGNAPGPRRGESGPGGGATEGRESGQVDRLTRLLPDSPGSSPEESLLLARLHARIAVRRPAHRLPDWRADRLPVRVRIAWLRAELLGDSAVLRAEPMGELLYRAVRECRAADAHRPDRLVAELVDTGDPVLRIEALRLARDGLYAGLLAPAFVRGRLLHLVDAPDHDVVTGALRALAEPWAAVTPVAHAALTRVVERAEEDGGRDGSGYEGPGGNGKRRSGDPAASVAAALVVAARHGHPAVLWSVAENPAAAPAPRRRAVELLGERAERTDIGRLVELAATDPLLLAGPALACLRALHRRGHFPAERDAGPLLALALADHTLPAQDVATVLYTCRHRMLDVLTDAPATAPDWPRRLALLVALARQ
;
A
#
# COMPACT_ATOMS: atom_id res chain seq x y z
N MET A 1 -29.36 37.54 29.97
CA MET A 1 -30.72 37.02 30.23
C MET A 1 -30.76 35.58 29.75
N THR A 2 -30.89 34.61 30.65
CA THR A 2 -31.07 33.20 30.28
C THR A 2 -32.49 33.02 29.76
N THR A 3 -32.67 32.41 28.60
CA THR A 3 -34.02 32.08 28.13
C THR A 3 -34.59 30.94 29.00
N PRO A 4 -35.91 30.83 29.21
CA PRO A 4 -36.53 29.74 29.98
C PRO A 4 -36.02 28.33 29.65
N PRO A 5 -35.75 27.96 28.37
CA PRO A 5 -35.18 26.65 28.03
C PRO A 5 -33.71 26.47 28.48
N ASP A 6 -32.91 27.54 28.58
CA ASP A 6 -31.54 27.47 29.09
C ASP A 6 -31.50 27.25 30.59
N ALA A 7 -32.51 27.75 31.32
CA ALA A 7 -32.63 27.58 32.77
C ALA A 7 -32.73 26.10 33.18
N ALA A 8 -33.37 25.25 32.37
CA ALA A 8 -33.47 23.82 32.61
C ALA A 8 -32.12 23.10 32.45
N LEU A 9 -31.31 23.49 31.45
CA LEU A 9 -29.95 22.96 31.27
C LEU A 9 -29.02 23.41 32.41
N HIS A 10 -29.10 24.68 32.81
CA HIS A 10 -28.34 25.20 33.95
C HIS A 10 -28.70 24.46 35.25
N ALA A 11 -29.99 24.29 35.54
CA ALA A 11 -30.45 23.57 36.72
C ALA A 11 -30.03 22.09 36.72
N ALA A 12 -30.05 21.41 35.57
CA ALA A 12 -29.58 20.04 35.44
C ALA A 12 -28.05 19.93 35.66
N LEU A 13 -27.29 20.92 35.17
CA LEU A 13 -25.85 21.02 35.39
C LEU A 13 -25.51 21.25 36.87
N ASP A 14 -26.19 22.19 37.52
CA ASP A 14 -25.94 22.51 38.93
C ASP A 14 -26.31 21.34 39.86
N ARG A 15 -27.30 20.50 39.48
CA ARG A 15 -27.67 19.26 40.19
C ARG A 15 -26.79 18.06 39.84
N ALA A 16 -25.84 18.25 38.92
CA ALA A 16 -25.02 17.20 38.35
C ALA A 16 -25.78 16.01 37.70
N ASP A 17 -26.97 16.25 37.14
CA ASP A 17 -27.81 15.22 36.51
C ASP A 17 -27.41 14.98 35.04
N ALA A 18 -26.45 14.09 34.82
CA ALA A 18 -25.96 13.75 33.49
C ALA A 18 -27.04 13.12 32.57
N ALA A 19 -28.00 12.38 33.12
CA ALA A 19 -29.05 11.72 32.33
C ALA A 19 -30.10 12.73 31.83
N LEU A 20 -30.44 13.72 32.66
CA LEU A 20 -31.29 14.83 32.23
C LEU A 20 -30.56 15.73 31.21
N LEU A 21 -29.28 16.04 31.45
CA LEU A 21 -28.47 16.81 30.51
C LEU A 21 -28.37 16.14 29.13
N ALA A 22 -28.15 14.82 29.09
CA ALA A 22 -28.08 14.07 27.83
C ALA A 22 -29.41 14.14 27.06
N ARG A 23 -30.54 13.95 27.74
CA ARG A 23 -31.88 14.03 27.14
C ARG A 23 -32.20 15.44 26.60
N LEU A 24 -31.86 16.47 27.37
CA LEU A 24 -32.10 17.85 26.96
C LEU A 24 -31.19 18.26 25.78
N SER A 25 -29.94 17.80 25.77
CA SER A 25 -28.97 18.11 24.71
C SER A 25 -29.24 17.35 23.41
N ALA A 26 -29.87 16.18 23.48
CA ALA A 26 -30.29 15.43 22.28
C ALA A 26 -31.39 16.14 21.48
N THR A 27 -32.17 17.00 22.13
CA THR A 27 -33.30 17.71 21.50
C THR A 27 -33.00 19.19 21.22
N ARG A 28 -31.87 19.71 21.72
CA ARG A 28 -31.52 21.13 21.65
C ARG A 28 -30.01 21.36 21.60
N ALA A 29 -29.58 22.35 20.83
CA ALA A 29 -28.19 22.78 20.84
C ALA A 29 -27.81 23.42 22.19
N CYS A 30 -26.97 22.74 22.97
CA CYS A 30 -26.38 23.25 24.21
C CYS A 30 -25.55 24.55 23.99
N PRO A 31 -25.78 25.67 24.69
CA PRO A 31 -24.98 26.89 24.51
C PRO A 31 -23.47 26.66 24.76
N SER A 32 -22.59 27.38 24.04
CA SER A 32 -21.13 27.22 24.17
C SER A 32 -20.60 27.46 25.59
N ASP A 33 -21.19 28.41 26.32
CA ASP A 33 -20.81 28.70 27.71
C ASP A 33 -21.15 27.52 28.64
N LEU A 34 -22.31 26.89 28.43
CA LEU A 34 -22.73 25.71 29.18
C LEU A 34 -21.87 24.50 28.83
N LEU A 35 -21.53 24.32 27.55
CA LEU A 35 -20.59 23.30 27.10
C LEU A 35 -19.21 23.49 27.76
N GLY A 36 -18.71 24.73 27.85
CA GLY A 36 -17.45 25.05 28.55
C GLY A 36 -17.49 24.72 30.04
N ARG A 37 -18.64 24.92 30.70
CA ARG A 37 -18.85 24.50 32.09
C ARG A 37 -18.91 22.97 32.24
N MET A 38 -19.54 22.27 31.30
CA MET A 38 -19.61 20.80 31.31
C MET A 38 -18.23 20.17 31.17
N VAL A 39 -17.42 20.64 30.21
CA VAL A 39 -16.06 20.12 29.95
C VAL A 39 -15.13 20.31 31.15
N ARG A 40 -15.31 21.36 31.95
CA ARG A 40 -14.52 21.67 33.16
C ARG A 40 -15.20 21.25 34.47
N HIS A 41 -16.31 20.51 34.40
CA HIS A 41 -17.12 20.18 35.57
C HIS A 41 -16.35 19.22 36.52
N PRO A 42 -16.51 19.28 37.86
CA PRO A 42 -15.85 18.35 38.78
C PRO A 42 -16.35 16.89 38.67
N ALA A 43 -17.62 16.69 38.30
CA ALA A 43 -18.19 15.36 38.11
C ALA A 43 -17.74 14.69 36.78
N PRO A 44 -17.11 13.50 36.80
CA PRO A 44 -16.57 12.84 35.59
C PRO A 44 -17.61 12.56 34.50
N ARG A 45 -18.83 12.15 34.89
CA ARG A 45 -19.91 11.84 33.94
C ARG A 45 -20.35 13.06 33.13
N ILE A 46 -20.28 14.25 33.73
CA ILE A 46 -20.67 15.50 33.06
C ILE A 46 -19.54 15.99 32.14
N ARG A 47 -18.28 15.86 32.56
CA ARG A 47 -17.14 16.12 31.67
C ARG A 47 -17.17 15.26 30.44
N HIS A 48 -17.35 13.94 30.63
CA HIS A 48 -17.43 13.01 29.51
C HIS A 48 -18.57 13.38 28.54
N LEU A 49 -19.77 13.67 29.05
CA LEU A 49 -20.89 14.14 28.22
C LEU A 49 -20.56 15.45 27.49
N GLY A 50 -19.94 16.41 28.18
CA GLY A 50 -19.52 17.69 27.58
C GLY A 50 -18.51 17.50 26.44
N LEU A 51 -17.52 16.64 26.62
CA LEU A 51 -16.53 16.32 25.58
C LEU A 51 -17.14 15.58 24.39
N THR A 52 -18.10 14.68 24.62
CA THR A 52 -18.83 13.99 23.54
C THR A 52 -19.64 14.97 22.70
N LEU A 53 -20.40 15.87 23.34
CA LEU A 53 -21.14 16.93 22.64
C LEU A 53 -20.22 17.88 21.88
N LEU A 54 -19.02 18.16 22.42
CA LEU A 54 -18.01 18.96 21.73
C LEU A 54 -17.48 18.23 20.47
N ALA A 55 -17.29 16.91 20.55
CA ALA A 55 -16.89 16.08 19.42
C ALA A 55 -17.92 16.06 18.30
N GLU A 56 -19.21 15.93 18.65
CA GLU A 56 -20.32 15.97 17.71
C GLU A 56 -20.36 17.33 16.97
N ARG A 57 -20.13 18.44 17.68
CA ARG A 57 -20.09 19.78 17.07
C ARG A 57 -18.91 20.04 16.15
N LEU A 58 -17.80 19.34 16.36
CA LEU A 58 -16.68 19.41 15.42
C LEU A 58 -16.98 18.60 14.16
N ASP A 59 -17.79 17.54 14.27
CA ASP A 59 -18.19 16.68 13.15
C ASP A 59 -19.35 17.28 12.33
N GLU A 60 -20.15 18.19 12.90
CA GLU A 60 -21.17 18.93 12.14
C GLU A 60 -20.50 19.70 10.99
N PRO A 61 -20.80 19.38 9.71
CA PRO A 61 -20.38 20.22 8.60
C PRO A 61 -21.04 21.59 8.80
N GLY A 62 -20.26 22.67 8.68
CA GLY A 62 -20.77 24.01 8.82
C GLY A 62 -22.03 24.15 7.98
N SER A 63 -23.13 24.65 8.56
CA SER A 63 -24.39 24.77 7.86
C SER A 63 -24.16 25.47 6.52
N GLY A 64 -24.21 24.70 5.43
CA GLY A 64 -24.14 25.21 4.08
C GLY A 64 -25.31 26.18 3.82
N PRO A 65 -25.22 27.06 2.82
CA PRO A 65 -26.24 28.06 2.51
C PRO A 65 -27.45 27.39 1.83
N GLY A 66 -28.18 26.53 2.55
CA GLY A 66 -29.25 25.71 1.99
C GLY A 66 -30.61 25.80 2.70
N ASN A 67 -30.71 26.43 3.88
CA ASN A 67 -31.98 26.51 4.63
C ASN A 67 -32.31 27.93 5.12
N ALA A 68 -32.08 28.93 4.27
CA ALA A 68 -32.84 30.17 4.31
C ALA A 68 -33.66 30.25 3.00
N PRO A 69 -34.93 30.69 3.02
CA PRO A 69 -35.64 30.98 1.78
C PRO A 69 -34.82 32.02 1.02
N GLY A 70 -34.25 31.62 -0.12
CA GLY A 70 -33.24 32.40 -0.81
C GLY A 70 -33.72 33.81 -1.19
N PRO A 71 -32.83 34.82 -1.23
CA PRO A 71 -33.16 36.09 -1.83
C PRO A 71 -33.41 35.87 -3.32
N ARG A 72 -34.40 36.59 -3.85
CA ARG A 72 -34.86 36.51 -5.23
C ARG A 72 -33.69 36.75 -6.21
N ARG A 73 -33.66 36.00 -7.32
CA ARG A 73 -32.70 36.13 -8.43
C ARG A 73 -32.46 37.60 -8.76
N GLY A 74 -31.21 38.05 -8.68
CA GLY A 74 -30.84 39.37 -9.18
C GLY A 74 -29.52 39.99 -8.73
N GLU A 75 -28.74 39.39 -7.81
CA GLU A 75 -27.50 40.03 -7.34
C GLU A 75 -26.29 39.08 -7.37
N SER A 76 -25.31 39.43 -8.19
CA SER A 76 -23.98 38.83 -8.20
C SER A 76 -23.17 39.38 -7.03
N GLY A 77 -23.04 38.60 -5.95
CA GLY A 77 -22.22 38.92 -4.77
C GLY A 77 -21.03 37.96 -4.60
N PRO A 78 -19.88 38.42 -4.05
CA PRO A 78 -18.65 37.63 -3.94
C PRO A 78 -18.75 36.66 -2.75
N GLY A 79 -19.00 35.38 -3.00
CA GLY A 79 -19.44 34.44 -1.97
C GLY A 79 -18.64 33.15 -1.86
N GLY A 80 -17.30 33.22 -1.76
CA GLY A 80 -16.44 32.07 -1.44
C GLY A 80 -15.85 32.08 -0.01
N GLY A 81 -15.57 33.26 0.55
CA GLY A 81 -14.81 33.38 1.81
C GLY A 81 -15.64 33.44 3.11
N ALA A 82 -16.97 33.60 3.02
CA ALA A 82 -17.82 33.78 4.21
C ALA A 82 -18.05 32.48 5.00
N THR A 83 -18.04 31.33 4.32
CA THR A 83 -18.20 29.99 4.90
C THR A 83 -16.91 29.54 5.60
N GLU A 84 -15.76 29.68 4.93
CA GLU A 84 -14.44 29.36 5.51
C GLU A 84 -14.16 30.19 6.77
N GLY A 85 -14.43 31.51 6.73
CA GLY A 85 -14.25 32.38 7.90
C GLY A 85 -15.19 32.04 9.08
N ARG A 86 -16.40 31.54 8.82
CA ARG A 86 -17.33 31.10 9.88
C ARG A 86 -16.91 29.78 10.50
N GLU A 87 -16.47 28.82 9.70
CA GLU A 87 -15.97 27.53 10.18
C GLU A 87 -14.70 27.68 11.01
N SER A 88 -13.72 28.47 10.54
CA SER A 88 -12.52 28.79 11.33
C SER A 88 -12.87 29.48 12.65
N GLY A 89 -13.79 30.46 12.64
CA GLY A 89 -14.25 31.13 13.85
C GLY A 89 -15.05 30.23 14.81
N GLN A 90 -15.68 29.16 14.32
CA GLN A 90 -16.33 28.14 15.17
C GLN A 90 -15.31 27.20 15.80
N VAL A 91 -14.35 26.69 15.02
CA VAL A 91 -13.28 25.84 15.53
C VAL A 91 -12.45 26.58 16.59
N ASP A 92 -12.14 27.86 16.38
CA ASP A 92 -11.43 28.69 17.36
C ASP A 92 -12.20 28.85 18.67
N ARG A 93 -13.52 29.03 18.60
CA ARG A 93 -14.37 29.11 19.80
C ARG A 93 -14.40 27.78 20.54
N LEU A 94 -14.56 26.66 19.84
CA LEU A 94 -14.57 25.33 20.44
C LEU A 94 -13.22 24.96 21.05
N THR A 95 -12.12 25.36 20.42
CA THR A 95 -10.75 25.09 20.91
C THR A 95 -10.50 25.74 22.27
N ARG A 96 -11.04 26.95 22.53
CA ARG A 96 -10.92 27.63 23.84
C ARG A 96 -11.71 26.94 24.97
N LEU A 97 -12.61 26.01 24.64
CA LEU A 97 -13.37 25.24 25.62
C LEU A 97 -12.62 24.01 26.12
N LEU A 98 -11.58 23.58 25.41
CA LEU A 98 -10.81 22.39 25.79
C LEU A 98 -10.01 22.61 27.08
N PRO A 99 -9.81 21.54 27.87
CA PRO A 99 -8.93 21.60 29.03
C PRO A 99 -7.46 21.63 28.60
N ASP A 100 -6.62 22.26 29.42
CA ASP A 100 -5.16 22.27 29.23
C ASP A 100 -4.46 21.02 29.81
N SER A 101 -5.24 20.06 30.34
CA SER A 101 -4.75 18.79 30.87
C SER A 101 -5.16 17.61 29.96
N PRO A 102 -4.42 16.49 29.97
CA PRO A 102 -4.74 15.34 29.12
C PRO A 102 -5.96 14.54 29.61
N GLY A 103 -6.72 15.02 30.59
CA GLY A 103 -7.88 14.34 31.17
C GLY A 103 -7.58 13.59 32.46
N SER A 104 -8.61 13.38 33.27
CA SER A 104 -8.52 12.78 34.60
C SER A 104 -8.78 11.27 34.62
N SER A 105 -9.34 10.71 33.54
CA SER A 105 -9.54 9.27 33.34
C SER A 105 -9.03 8.82 31.96
N PRO A 106 -8.73 7.51 31.76
CA PRO A 106 -8.33 7.00 30.46
C PRO A 106 -9.36 7.27 29.35
N GLU A 107 -10.66 7.13 29.64
CA GLU A 107 -11.74 7.38 28.67
C GLU A 107 -11.81 8.85 28.27
N GLU A 108 -11.69 9.74 29.25
CA GLU A 108 -11.63 11.20 29.02
C GLU A 108 -10.41 11.56 28.17
N SER A 109 -9.26 10.96 28.47
CA SER A 109 -8.00 11.21 27.77
C SER A 109 -8.03 10.73 26.32
N LEU A 110 -8.60 9.56 26.05
CA LEU A 110 -8.79 9.05 24.69
C LEU A 110 -9.71 9.95 23.86
N LEU A 111 -10.77 10.46 24.47
CA LEU A 111 -11.71 11.37 23.82
C LEU A 111 -11.04 12.72 23.51
N LEU A 112 -10.28 13.27 24.46
CA LEU A 112 -9.48 14.48 24.27
C LEU A 112 -8.44 14.31 23.17
N ALA A 113 -7.66 13.22 23.16
CA ALA A 113 -6.69 12.96 22.10
C ALA A 113 -7.36 12.96 20.71
N ARG A 114 -8.53 12.33 20.57
CA ARG A 114 -9.30 12.33 19.31
C ARG A 114 -9.79 13.73 18.93
N LEU A 115 -10.26 14.53 19.88
CA LEU A 115 -10.66 15.91 19.66
C LEU A 115 -9.50 16.78 19.18
N HIS A 116 -8.35 16.68 19.85
CA HIS A 116 -7.14 17.41 19.48
C HIS A 116 -6.65 17.02 18.08
N ALA A 117 -6.68 15.73 17.72
CA ALA A 117 -6.34 15.28 16.37
C ALA A 117 -7.22 15.96 15.30
N ARG A 118 -8.55 16.01 15.53
CA ARG A 118 -9.50 16.66 14.61
C ARG A 118 -9.28 18.16 14.48
N ILE A 119 -8.97 18.83 15.59
CA ILE A 119 -8.69 20.27 15.58
C ILE A 119 -7.38 20.55 14.86
N ALA A 120 -6.34 19.74 15.06
CA ALA A 120 -5.04 19.93 14.43
C ALA A 120 -5.11 19.90 12.88
N VAL A 121 -6.03 19.11 12.31
CA VAL A 121 -6.31 19.11 10.86
C VAL A 121 -6.80 20.46 10.36
N ARG A 122 -7.65 21.15 11.15
CA ARG A 122 -8.29 22.41 10.78
C ARG A 122 -7.52 23.65 11.24
N ARG A 123 -6.69 23.50 12.27
CA ARG A 123 -5.89 24.56 12.88
C ARG A 123 -4.45 24.11 13.07
N PRO A 124 -3.54 24.49 12.15
CA PRO A 124 -2.12 24.17 12.31
C PRO A 124 -1.55 24.83 13.57
N ALA A 125 -0.53 24.19 14.16
CA ALA A 125 0.11 24.62 15.42
C ALA A 125 -0.85 24.74 16.62
N HIS A 126 -1.95 23.97 16.62
CA HIS A 126 -2.78 23.81 17.81
C HIS A 126 -1.96 23.23 18.96
N ARG A 127 -2.00 23.89 20.12
CA ARG A 127 -1.22 23.46 21.29
C ARG A 127 -1.87 22.24 21.92
N LEU A 128 -1.08 21.18 22.08
CA LEU A 128 -1.46 19.99 22.83
C LEU A 128 -1.19 20.20 24.32
N PRO A 129 -1.96 19.55 25.22
CA PRO A 129 -1.60 19.45 26.62
C PRO A 129 -0.27 18.69 26.77
N ASP A 130 0.47 18.93 27.85
CA ASP A 130 1.72 18.23 28.14
C ASP A 130 1.48 16.80 28.64
N TRP A 131 0.95 15.97 27.75
CA TRP A 131 0.56 14.59 28.04
C TRP A 131 1.74 13.67 28.36
N ARG A 132 2.97 14.09 28.01
CA ARG A 132 4.21 13.32 28.26
C ARG A 132 4.68 13.42 29.71
N ALA A 133 4.33 14.50 30.42
CA ALA A 133 4.66 14.67 31.82
C ALA A 133 3.85 13.72 32.74
N ASP A 134 2.68 13.28 32.28
CA ASP A 134 1.77 12.42 33.04
C ASP A 134 2.04 10.93 32.84
N ARG A 135 1.83 10.14 33.91
CA ARG A 135 1.92 8.68 33.87
C ARG A 135 0.65 8.06 33.27
N LEU A 136 0.50 8.20 31.95
CA LEU A 136 -0.67 7.72 31.22
C LEU A 136 -0.54 6.24 30.80
N PRO A 137 -1.64 5.46 30.76
CA PRO A 137 -1.65 4.12 30.19
C PRO A 137 -1.16 4.09 28.74
N VAL A 138 -0.52 2.99 28.32
CA VAL A 138 0.09 2.87 26.98
C VAL A 138 -0.89 3.21 25.85
N ARG A 139 -2.12 2.72 25.90
CA ARG A 139 -3.16 3.00 24.89
C ARG A 139 -3.49 4.50 24.79
N VAL A 140 -3.47 5.22 25.90
CA VAL A 140 -3.71 6.66 25.96
C VAL A 140 -2.51 7.41 25.36
N ARG A 141 -1.28 7.00 25.68
CA ARG A 141 -0.06 7.56 25.09
C ARG A 141 -0.02 7.39 23.57
N ILE A 142 -0.43 6.22 23.06
CA ILE A 142 -0.54 5.97 21.61
C ILE A 142 -1.55 6.94 20.98
N ALA A 143 -2.71 7.17 21.61
CA ALA A 143 -3.71 8.08 21.08
C ALA A 143 -3.24 9.54 21.04
N TRP A 144 -2.53 10.00 22.08
CA TRP A 144 -1.93 11.34 22.10
C TRP A 144 -0.80 11.50 21.10
N LEU A 145 0.12 10.52 21.01
CA LEU A 145 1.17 10.56 19.98
C LEU A 145 0.55 10.59 18.58
N ARG A 146 -0.52 9.83 18.33
CA ARG A 146 -1.25 9.91 17.06
C ARG A 146 -1.79 11.32 16.80
N ALA A 147 -2.44 11.93 17.79
CA ALA A 147 -2.96 13.29 17.64
C ALA A 147 -1.87 14.30 17.29
N GLU A 148 -0.69 14.13 17.90
CA GLU A 148 0.49 14.93 17.64
C GLU A 148 1.06 14.72 16.23
N LEU A 149 1.25 13.46 15.81
CA LEU A 149 1.73 13.11 14.47
C LEU A 149 0.82 13.62 13.34
N LEU A 150 -0.49 13.59 13.55
CA LEU A 150 -1.48 14.05 12.56
C LEU A 150 -1.49 15.58 12.42
N GLY A 151 -1.10 16.31 13.48
CA GLY A 151 -0.98 17.77 13.49
C GLY A 151 0.39 18.27 13.01
N ASP A 152 1.46 17.62 13.47
CA ASP A 152 2.84 17.94 13.14
C ASP A 152 3.68 16.67 12.94
N SER A 153 3.98 16.36 11.69
CA SER A 153 4.80 15.20 11.34
C SER A 153 6.28 15.35 11.71
N ALA A 154 6.76 16.56 12.02
CA ALA A 154 8.16 16.79 12.41
C ALA A 154 8.53 16.08 13.72
N VAL A 155 7.52 15.71 14.52
CA VAL A 155 7.64 14.94 15.76
C VAL A 155 8.36 13.60 15.52
N LEU A 156 8.25 13.02 14.32
CA LEU A 156 8.96 11.80 13.94
C LEU A 156 10.48 11.89 14.06
N ARG A 157 11.05 13.10 13.96
CA ARG A 157 12.50 13.33 14.06
C ARG A 157 13.01 13.28 15.51
N ALA A 158 12.14 13.54 16.47
CA ALA A 158 12.47 13.61 17.89
C ALA A 158 11.97 12.39 18.69
N GLU A 159 10.88 11.75 18.22
CA GLU A 159 10.29 10.61 18.91
C GLU A 159 11.19 9.37 18.80
N PRO A 160 11.48 8.67 19.92
CA PRO A 160 12.29 7.47 19.90
C PRO A 160 11.59 6.34 19.12
N MET A 161 12.37 5.63 18.31
CA MET A 161 11.90 4.45 17.58
C MET A 161 11.49 3.34 18.55
N GLY A 162 10.33 2.72 18.31
CA GLY A 162 9.85 1.62 19.13
C GLY A 162 8.34 1.39 19.02
N GLU A 163 7.84 0.42 19.78
CA GLU A 163 6.46 -0.08 19.69
C GLU A 163 5.39 1.01 19.84
N LEU A 164 5.62 2.00 20.69
CA LEU A 164 4.68 3.11 20.90
C LEU A 164 4.49 3.91 19.61
N LEU A 165 5.60 4.29 18.95
CA LEU A 165 5.56 5.01 17.68
C LEU A 165 4.99 4.14 16.56
N TYR A 166 5.42 2.88 16.47
CA TYR A 166 4.93 1.94 15.45
C TYR A 166 3.41 1.76 15.54
N ARG A 167 2.86 1.60 16.75
CA ARG A 167 1.41 1.50 16.97
C ARG A 167 0.69 2.80 16.65
N ALA A 168 1.23 3.95 17.04
CA ALA A 168 0.62 5.25 16.74
C ALA A 168 0.50 5.48 15.22
N VAL A 169 1.59 5.25 14.47
CA VAL A 169 1.61 5.38 13.01
C VAL A 169 0.69 4.36 12.34
N ARG A 170 0.68 3.10 12.81
CA ARG A 170 -0.22 2.05 12.29
C ARG A 170 -1.69 2.42 12.44
N GLU A 171 -2.05 3.15 13.50
CA GLU A 171 -3.41 3.64 13.71
C GLU A 171 -3.73 4.96 12.98
N CYS A 172 -2.76 5.59 12.30
CA CYS A 172 -3.00 6.77 11.47
C CYS A 172 -3.71 6.42 10.16
N ARG A 173 -4.45 7.40 9.64
CA ARG A 173 -4.98 7.40 8.26
C ARG A 173 -4.56 8.68 7.57
N ALA A 174 -4.34 8.61 6.26
CA ALA A 174 -3.96 9.79 5.47
C ALA A 174 -5.02 10.90 5.54
N ALA A 175 -6.31 10.54 5.58
CA ALA A 175 -7.43 11.49 5.68
C ALA A 175 -7.48 12.27 6.99
N ASP A 176 -6.88 11.74 8.06
CA ASP A 176 -6.89 12.36 9.38
C ASP A 176 -5.67 13.27 9.59
N ALA A 177 -4.75 13.36 8.63
CA ALA A 177 -3.53 14.16 8.74
C ALA A 177 -3.73 15.56 8.15
N HIS A 178 -3.21 16.60 8.82
CA HIS A 178 -3.22 17.96 8.26
C HIS A 178 -2.40 18.07 6.96
N ARG A 179 -1.25 17.38 6.92
CA ARG A 179 -0.34 17.30 5.77
C ARG A 179 0.04 15.85 5.49
N PRO A 180 -0.82 15.07 4.81
CA PRO A 180 -0.56 13.66 4.56
C PRO A 180 0.70 13.45 3.71
N ASP A 181 1.02 14.39 2.82
CA ASP A 181 2.24 14.43 2.02
C ASP A 181 3.49 14.50 2.91
N ARG A 182 3.50 15.41 3.89
CA ARG A 182 4.62 15.55 4.83
C ARG A 182 4.74 14.35 5.75
N LEU A 183 3.62 13.83 6.26
CA LEU A 183 3.63 12.63 7.11
C LEU A 183 4.27 11.44 6.38
N VAL A 184 3.87 11.18 5.13
CA VAL A 184 4.47 10.11 4.32
C VAL A 184 5.95 10.37 4.06
N ALA A 185 6.33 11.61 3.73
CA ALA A 185 7.73 11.97 3.48
C ALA A 185 8.62 11.70 4.70
N GLU A 186 8.23 12.21 5.87
CA GLU A 186 9.00 12.01 7.12
C GLU A 186 9.12 10.53 7.47
N LEU A 187 8.05 9.73 7.31
CA LEU A 187 8.08 8.29 7.56
C LEU A 187 9.05 7.55 6.63
N VAL A 188 9.08 7.91 5.35
CA VAL A 188 10.03 7.36 4.37
C VAL A 188 11.48 7.69 4.77
N ASP A 189 11.70 8.93 5.20
CA ASP A 189 13.01 9.49 5.50
C ASP A 189 13.57 9.00 6.85
N THR A 190 12.76 8.38 7.72
CA THR A 190 13.21 7.82 9.02
C THR A 190 14.29 6.74 8.92
N GLY A 191 14.34 6.00 7.81
CA GLY A 191 15.26 4.88 7.67
C GLY A 191 14.77 3.54 8.24
N ASP A 192 13.75 3.56 9.10
CA ASP A 192 13.25 2.38 9.80
C ASP A 192 12.31 1.55 8.89
N PRO A 193 12.51 0.22 8.76
CA PRO A 193 11.72 -0.60 7.85
C PRO A 193 10.24 -0.71 8.26
N VAL A 194 9.93 -0.75 9.56
CA VAL A 194 8.54 -0.81 10.05
C VAL A 194 7.79 0.47 9.69
N LEU A 195 8.42 1.62 9.92
CA LEU A 195 7.84 2.91 9.55
C LEU A 195 7.74 3.11 8.03
N ARG A 196 8.69 2.60 7.26
CA ARG A 196 8.62 2.64 5.78
C ARG A 196 7.50 1.78 5.22
N ILE A 197 7.21 0.62 5.83
CA ILE A 197 6.04 -0.21 5.46
C ILE A 197 4.75 0.56 5.75
N GLU A 198 4.65 1.23 6.90
CA GLU A 198 3.49 2.07 7.20
C GLU A 198 3.40 3.31 6.30
N ALA A 199 4.54 3.87 5.87
CA ALA A 199 4.57 4.93 4.87
C ALA A 199 3.99 4.47 3.53
N LEU A 200 4.32 3.25 3.09
CA LEU A 200 3.74 2.64 1.89
C LEU A 200 2.22 2.49 2.01
N ARG A 201 1.72 2.03 3.17
CA ARG A 201 0.29 1.93 3.43
C ARG A 201 -0.38 3.31 3.34
N LEU A 202 0.13 4.30 4.07
CA LEU A 202 -0.43 5.66 4.08
C LEU A 202 -0.35 6.34 2.72
N ALA A 203 0.72 6.10 1.95
CA ALA A 203 0.85 6.64 0.60
C ALA A 203 -0.22 6.07 -0.35
N ARG A 204 -0.53 4.77 -0.25
CA ARG A 204 -1.60 4.12 -1.02
C ARG A 204 -2.97 4.60 -0.55
N ASP A 205 -3.22 4.63 0.76
CA ASP A 205 -4.48 5.12 1.32
C ASP A 205 -4.75 6.56 0.86
N GLY A 206 -3.73 7.44 0.91
CA GLY A 206 -3.82 8.82 0.45
C GLY A 206 -4.00 8.95 -1.06
N LEU A 207 -3.34 8.10 -1.86
CA LEU A 207 -3.53 8.07 -3.31
C LEU A 207 -4.98 7.71 -3.67
N TYR A 208 -5.50 6.62 -3.11
CA TYR A 208 -6.84 6.12 -3.41
C TYR A 208 -7.95 7.00 -2.84
N ALA A 209 -7.68 7.73 -1.75
CA ALA A 209 -8.58 8.76 -1.23
C ALA A 209 -8.51 10.08 -2.00
N GLY A 210 -7.63 10.23 -2.99
CA GLY A 210 -7.45 11.47 -3.76
C GLY A 210 -6.74 12.59 -2.98
N LEU A 211 -6.08 12.26 -1.86
CA LEU A 211 -5.36 13.20 -0.99
C LEU A 211 -3.91 13.40 -1.42
N LEU A 212 -3.32 12.42 -2.11
CA LEU A 212 -1.94 12.46 -2.58
C LEU A 212 -1.89 12.32 -4.10
N ALA A 213 -1.10 13.18 -4.74
CA ALA A 213 -0.90 13.11 -6.18
C ALA A 213 -0.13 11.85 -6.58
N PRO A 214 -0.50 11.16 -7.69
CA PRO A 214 0.22 9.99 -8.18
C PRO A 214 1.72 10.22 -8.37
N ALA A 215 2.11 11.42 -8.86
CA ALA A 215 3.51 11.79 -9.06
C ALA A 215 4.30 11.86 -7.74
N PHE A 216 3.69 12.41 -6.68
CA PHE A 216 4.29 12.46 -5.35
C PHE A 216 4.53 11.05 -4.79
N VAL A 217 3.48 10.21 -4.83
CA VAL A 217 3.57 8.83 -4.33
C VAL A 217 4.62 8.05 -5.11
N ARG A 218 4.61 8.14 -6.44
CA ARG A 218 5.62 7.52 -7.31
C ARG A 218 7.04 7.93 -6.93
N GLY A 219 7.30 9.22 -6.70
CA GLY A 219 8.62 9.71 -6.28
C GLY A 219 9.10 9.06 -4.97
N ARG A 220 8.20 8.90 -4.00
CA ARG A 220 8.50 8.22 -2.73
C ARG A 220 8.72 6.72 -2.89
N LEU A 221 7.92 6.05 -3.73
CA LEU A 221 8.13 4.63 -4.04
C LEU A 221 9.49 4.38 -4.70
N LEU A 222 9.90 5.23 -5.65
CA LEU A 222 11.21 5.14 -6.30
C LEU A 222 12.35 5.30 -5.30
N HIS A 223 12.23 6.21 -4.32
CA HIS A 223 13.19 6.32 -3.23
C HIS A 223 13.29 5.04 -2.40
N LEU A 224 12.15 4.38 -2.13
CA LEU A 224 12.10 3.14 -1.34
C LEU A 224 12.64 1.90 -2.09
N VAL A 225 12.75 1.93 -3.42
CA VAL A 225 13.40 0.84 -4.19
C VAL A 225 14.89 0.71 -3.83
N ASP A 226 15.51 1.80 -3.40
CA ASP A 226 16.91 1.82 -2.94
C ASP A 226 17.05 1.55 -1.43
N ALA A 227 15.96 1.19 -0.73
CA ALA A 227 16.01 0.80 0.67
C ALA A 227 16.81 -0.50 0.88
N PRO A 228 17.47 -0.68 2.05
CA PRO A 228 18.24 -1.88 2.35
C PRO A 228 17.38 -3.10 2.68
N ASP A 229 16.09 -2.90 2.96
CA ASP A 229 15.17 -3.93 3.44
C ASP A 229 14.33 -4.51 2.30
N HIS A 230 14.31 -5.84 2.15
CA HIS A 230 13.68 -6.51 1.00
C HIS A 230 12.14 -6.42 1.05
N ASP A 231 11.52 -6.35 2.24
CA ASP A 231 10.07 -6.23 2.37
C ASP A 231 9.59 -4.83 1.96
N VAL A 232 10.34 -3.79 2.35
CA VAL A 232 10.10 -2.41 1.90
C VAL A 232 10.22 -2.30 0.38
N VAL A 233 11.30 -2.83 -0.19
CA VAL A 233 11.53 -2.82 -1.65
C VAL A 233 10.43 -3.59 -2.37
N THR A 234 10.04 -4.76 -1.87
CA THR A 234 8.96 -5.58 -2.44
C THR A 234 7.63 -4.82 -2.42
N GLY A 235 7.29 -4.17 -1.31
CA GLY A 235 6.08 -3.35 -1.18
C GLY A 235 6.07 -2.18 -2.17
N ALA A 236 7.21 -1.49 -2.31
CA ALA A 236 7.36 -0.38 -3.25
C ALA A 236 7.22 -0.83 -4.71
N LEU A 237 7.87 -1.94 -5.09
CA LEU A 237 7.79 -2.50 -6.45
C LEU A 237 6.39 -3.00 -6.79
N ARG A 238 5.69 -3.63 -5.84
CA ARG A 238 4.28 -4.04 -6.03
C ARG A 238 3.38 -2.84 -6.31
N ALA A 239 3.57 -1.74 -5.60
CA ALA A 239 2.83 -0.50 -5.86
C ALA A 239 3.22 0.13 -7.22
N LEU A 240 4.51 0.14 -7.58
CA LEU A 240 4.99 0.61 -8.88
C LEU A 240 4.54 -0.26 -10.06
N ALA A 241 4.12 -1.50 -9.80
CA ALA A 241 3.52 -2.34 -10.81
C ALA A 241 2.07 -1.90 -11.13
N GLU A 242 1.34 -1.25 -10.22
CA GLU A 242 -0.08 -0.91 -10.43
C GLU A 242 -0.31 0.00 -11.66
N PRO A 243 -1.49 -0.05 -12.31
CA PRO A 243 -1.73 0.64 -13.59
C PRO A 243 -1.48 2.14 -13.57
N TRP A 244 -1.80 2.81 -12.45
CA TRP A 244 -1.58 4.25 -12.28
C TRP A 244 -0.09 4.63 -12.31
N ALA A 245 0.80 3.71 -11.93
CA ALA A 245 2.24 3.94 -11.86
C ALA A 245 2.95 3.70 -13.20
N ALA A 246 2.28 3.08 -14.18
CA ALA A 246 2.87 2.67 -15.45
C ALA A 246 3.08 3.81 -16.46
N VAL A 247 2.56 5.02 -16.19
CA VAL A 247 2.63 6.17 -17.11
C VAL A 247 4.07 6.59 -17.41
N THR A 248 4.95 6.49 -16.41
CA THR A 248 6.38 6.75 -16.58
C THR A 248 7.13 5.46 -16.28
N PRO A 249 7.94 4.94 -17.22
CA PRO A 249 8.74 3.74 -16.96
C PRO A 249 9.65 3.90 -15.74
N VAL A 250 9.76 2.85 -14.93
CA VAL A 250 10.82 2.77 -13.89
C VAL A 250 12.16 2.57 -14.59
N ALA A 251 13.23 3.23 -14.13
CA ALA A 251 14.54 3.11 -14.76
C ALA A 251 15.04 1.65 -14.74
N HIS A 252 15.49 1.15 -15.90
CA HIS A 252 16.05 -0.20 -16.04
C HIS A 252 17.15 -0.49 -15.00
N ALA A 253 18.09 0.44 -14.83
CA ALA A 253 19.19 0.31 -13.87
C ALA A 253 18.72 0.15 -12.41
N ALA A 254 17.57 0.73 -12.03
CA ALA A 254 17.04 0.56 -10.68
C ALA A 254 16.57 -0.89 -10.45
N LEU A 255 15.96 -1.51 -11.46
CA LEU A 255 15.50 -2.90 -11.39
C LEU A 255 16.67 -3.89 -11.39
N THR A 256 17.68 -3.65 -12.22
CA THR A 256 18.90 -4.49 -12.26
C THR A 256 19.61 -4.48 -10.90
N ARG A 257 19.76 -3.31 -10.26
CA ARG A 257 20.35 -3.19 -8.92
C ARG A 257 19.60 -3.99 -7.84
N VAL A 258 18.27 -4.10 -7.94
CA VAL A 258 17.48 -4.93 -7.01
C VAL A 258 17.82 -6.41 -7.18
N VAL A 259 17.94 -6.87 -8.43
CA VAL A 259 18.31 -8.26 -8.75
C VAL A 259 19.72 -8.56 -8.26
N GLU A 260 20.70 -7.72 -8.61
CA GLU A 260 22.11 -7.88 -8.20
C GLU A 260 22.23 -7.93 -6.67
N ARG A 261 21.54 -7.04 -5.95
CA ARG A 261 21.53 -7.00 -4.48
C ARG A 261 20.94 -8.28 -3.87
N ALA A 262 19.87 -8.80 -4.45
CA ALA A 262 19.23 -10.01 -3.96
C ALA A 262 20.11 -11.25 -4.20
N GLU A 263 20.87 -11.30 -5.30
CA GLU A 263 21.83 -12.36 -5.58
C GLU A 263 23.03 -12.33 -4.61
N GLU A 264 23.56 -11.14 -4.31
CA GLU A 264 24.62 -10.95 -3.31
C GLU A 264 24.20 -11.42 -1.91
N ASP A 265 22.95 -11.14 -1.52
CA ASP A 265 22.41 -11.51 -0.21
C ASP A 265 22.06 -13.02 -0.16
N GLY A 266 21.48 -13.59 -1.24
CA GLY A 266 21.12 -15.00 -1.33
C GLY A 266 22.31 -15.97 -1.37
N GLY A 267 23.49 -15.51 -1.83
CA GLY A 267 24.72 -16.30 -1.81
C GLY A 267 25.36 -16.49 -0.43
N ARG A 268 24.91 -15.75 0.60
CA ARG A 268 25.52 -15.78 1.96
C ARG A 268 24.89 -16.78 2.92
N ASP A 269 23.70 -17.30 2.64
CA ASP A 269 22.96 -18.18 3.56
C ASP A 269 23.35 -19.68 3.47
N GLY A 270 24.51 -20.01 2.86
CA GLY A 270 24.91 -21.39 2.57
C GLY A 270 25.85 -22.12 3.55
N SER A 271 26.69 -21.45 4.35
CA SER A 271 27.70 -22.18 5.16
C SER A 271 28.33 -21.46 6.37
N GLY A 272 27.85 -20.28 6.76
CA GLY A 272 28.45 -19.54 7.87
C GLY A 272 27.78 -19.84 9.21
N TYR A 273 28.38 -20.68 10.05
CA TYR A 273 28.17 -20.61 11.49
C TYR A 273 28.62 -19.22 11.96
N GLU A 274 27.69 -18.28 12.05
CA GLU A 274 27.96 -16.95 12.61
C GLU A 274 28.03 -17.08 14.13
N GLY A 275 29.26 -17.06 14.64
CA GLY A 275 29.50 -16.99 16.08
C GLY A 275 28.82 -15.76 16.72
N PRO A 276 28.68 -15.76 18.06
CA PRO A 276 27.98 -14.71 18.80
C PRO A 276 28.80 -13.41 18.78
N GLY A 277 28.67 -12.63 17.70
CA GLY A 277 29.43 -11.38 17.53
C GLY A 277 29.32 -10.72 16.16
N GLY A 278 28.64 -11.34 15.18
CA GLY A 278 28.40 -10.74 13.87
C GLY A 278 27.39 -9.59 13.94
N ASN A 279 27.87 -8.35 14.11
CA ASN A 279 27.09 -7.11 14.00
C ASN A 279 26.64 -6.79 12.54
N GLY A 280 26.58 -7.80 11.67
CA GLY A 280 25.95 -7.68 10.37
C GLY A 280 24.44 -7.63 10.58
N LYS A 281 23.87 -6.43 10.59
CA LYS A 281 22.42 -6.23 10.64
C LYS A 281 21.82 -6.94 9.42
N ARG A 282 21.41 -8.22 9.57
CA ARG A 282 20.81 -9.01 8.51
C ARG A 282 19.68 -8.17 7.92
N ARG A 283 19.73 -7.93 6.61
CA ARG A 283 18.64 -7.28 5.90
C ARG A 283 17.42 -8.18 6.08
N SER A 284 16.33 -7.62 6.59
CA SER A 284 15.10 -8.37 6.78
C SER A 284 14.37 -8.53 5.43
N GLY A 285 13.57 -9.58 5.31
CA GLY A 285 12.75 -9.87 4.13
C GLY A 285 13.33 -10.94 3.20
N ASP A 286 12.50 -11.39 2.26
CA ASP A 286 12.82 -12.44 1.30
C ASP A 286 13.42 -11.85 0.00
N PRO A 287 14.71 -12.09 -0.30
CA PRO A 287 15.34 -11.59 -1.52
C PRO A 287 14.68 -12.17 -2.80
N ALA A 288 14.13 -13.39 -2.77
CA ALA A 288 13.44 -13.94 -3.93
C ALA A 288 12.12 -13.20 -4.21
N ALA A 289 11.43 -12.74 -3.17
CA ALA A 289 10.20 -11.95 -3.31
C ALA A 289 10.47 -10.57 -3.92
N SER A 290 11.58 -9.93 -3.58
CA SER A 290 11.96 -8.63 -4.15
C SER A 290 12.34 -8.75 -5.64
N VAL A 291 13.07 -9.80 -6.01
CA VAL A 291 13.33 -10.14 -7.43
C VAL A 291 12.04 -10.41 -8.19
N ALA A 292 11.14 -11.24 -7.65
CA ALA A 292 9.87 -11.53 -8.30
C ALA A 292 9.03 -10.26 -8.53
N ALA A 293 9.01 -9.34 -7.57
CA ALA A 293 8.36 -8.03 -7.72
C ALA A 293 9.05 -7.16 -8.78
N ALA A 294 10.38 -7.14 -8.82
CA ALA A 294 11.15 -6.41 -9.83
C ALA A 294 10.88 -6.93 -11.25
N LEU A 295 10.77 -8.25 -11.44
CA LEU A 295 10.42 -8.85 -12.72
C LEU A 295 9.02 -8.42 -13.20
N VAL A 296 8.03 -8.36 -12.29
CA VAL A 296 6.68 -7.88 -12.64
C VAL A 296 6.71 -6.41 -13.07
N VAL A 297 7.49 -5.57 -12.38
CA VAL A 297 7.69 -4.17 -12.78
C VAL A 297 8.39 -4.10 -14.13
N ALA A 298 9.48 -4.84 -14.34
CA ALA A 298 10.20 -4.89 -15.61
C ALA A 298 9.27 -5.28 -16.77
N ALA A 299 8.44 -6.31 -16.57
CA ALA A 299 7.47 -6.76 -17.55
C ALA A 299 6.45 -5.68 -17.87
N ARG A 300 5.85 -5.01 -16.86
CA ARG A 300 4.84 -3.96 -17.09
C ARG A 300 5.43 -2.72 -17.77
N HIS A 301 6.62 -2.31 -17.35
CA HIS A 301 7.30 -1.09 -17.79
C HIS A 301 8.12 -1.25 -19.08
N GLY A 302 8.18 -2.47 -19.66
CA GLY A 302 8.79 -2.71 -20.97
C GLY A 302 10.30 -2.90 -20.95
N HIS A 303 10.81 -3.62 -19.95
CA HIS A 303 12.23 -3.93 -19.81
C HIS A 303 12.50 -5.44 -19.96
N PRO A 304 12.35 -6.01 -21.17
CA PRO A 304 12.58 -7.44 -21.41
C PRO A 304 14.03 -7.86 -21.13
N ALA A 305 15.00 -6.94 -21.21
CA ALA A 305 16.39 -7.23 -20.89
C ALA A 305 16.61 -7.71 -19.43
N VAL A 306 15.84 -7.18 -18.47
CA VAL A 306 15.89 -7.64 -17.06
C VAL A 306 15.33 -9.05 -16.92
N LEU A 307 14.29 -9.37 -17.70
CA LEU A 307 13.70 -10.71 -17.69
C LEU A 307 14.69 -11.72 -18.28
N TRP A 308 15.30 -11.39 -19.41
CA TRP A 308 16.32 -12.23 -20.04
C TRP A 308 17.54 -12.45 -19.13
N SER A 309 18.07 -11.40 -18.50
CA SER A 309 19.24 -11.53 -17.63
C SER A 309 18.99 -12.50 -16.46
N VAL A 310 17.81 -12.45 -15.85
CA VAL A 310 17.45 -13.37 -14.77
C VAL A 310 17.19 -14.78 -15.29
N ALA A 311 16.47 -14.93 -16.42
CA ALA A 311 16.15 -16.24 -16.98
C ALA A 311 17.41 -17.01 -17.40
N GLU A 312 18.38 -16.32 -18.01
CA GLU A 312 19.63 -16.87 -18.51
C GLU A 312 20.69 -17.09 -17.43
N ASN A 313 20.57 -16.47 -16.26
CA ASN A 313 21.51 -16.67 -15.17
C ASN A 313 21.29 -18.06 -14.52
N PRO A 314 22.19 -19.04 -14.70
CA PRO A 314 22.03 -20.36 -14.09
C PRO A 314 22.21 -20.34 -12.57
N ALA A 315 22.89 -19.31 -12.02
CA ALA A 315 23.09 -19.15 -10.59
C ALA A 315 21.88 -18.52 -9.87
N ALA A 316 20.94 -17.94 -10.61
CA ALA A 316 19.73 -17.38 -10.03
C ALA A 316 18.81 -18.49 -9.49
N ALA A 317 18.06 -18.16 -8.43
CA ALA A 317 17.14 -19.12 -7.81
C ALA A 317 16.10 -19.64 -8.84
N PRO A 318 15.69 -20.93 -8.76
CA PRO A 318 14.78 -21.54 -9.73
C PRO A 318 13.46 -20.78 -9.94
N ALA A 319 12.84 -20.29 -8.86
CA ALA A 319 11.54 -19.62 -8.92
C ALA A 319 11.58 -18.29 -9.71
N PRO A 320 12.50 -17.34 -9.42
CA PRO A 320 12.72 -16.16 -10.26
C PRO A 320 12.98 -16.47 -11.73
N ARG A 321 13.81 -17.49 -12.03
CA ARG A 321 14.11 -17.89 -13.43
C ARG A 321 12.84 -18.30 -14.18
N ARG A 322 12.04 -19.20 -13.58
CA ARG A 322 10.74 -19.61 -14.14
C ARG A 322 9.83 -18.40 -14.37
N ARG A 323 9.75 -17.52 -13.37
CA ARG A 323 8.87 -16.35 -13.43
C ARG A 323 9.28 -15.35 -14.52
N ALA A 324 10.58 -15.16 -14.72
CA ALA A 324 11.11 -14.29 -15.77
C ALA A 324 10.71 -14.79 -17.17
N VAL A 325 10.81 -16.11 -17.40
CA VAL A 325 10.41 -16.75 -18.66
C VAL A 325 8.91 -16.59 -18.92
N GLU A 326 8.05 -16.82 -17.93
CA GLU A 326 6.60 -16.62 -18.08
C GLU A 326 6.24 -15.18 -18.46
N LEU A 327 6.90 -14.21 -17.82
CA LEU A 327 6.63 -12.78 -18.02
C LEU A 327 7.13 -12.27 -19.38
N LEU A 328 8.06 -12.96 -20.03
CA LEU A 328 8.47 -12.65 -21.40
C LEU A 328 7.31 -12.81 -22.39
N GLY A 329 6.27 -13.60 -22.11
CA GLY A 329 5.18 -13.85 -23.06
C GLY A 329 4.47 -12.59 -23.57
N GLU A 330 4.37 -11.55 -22.73
CA GLU A 330 3.75 -10.27 -23.09
C GLU A 330 4.71 -9.28 -23.78
N ARG A 331 6.00 -9.62 -23.92
CA ARG A 331 7.05 -8.69 -24.37
C ARG A 331 7.99 -9.23 -25.44
N ALA A 332 8.25 -10.54 -25.44
CA ALA A 332 9.03 -11.20 -26.46
C ALA A 332 8.39 -11.04 -27.83
N GLU A 333 9.22 -11.11 -28.86
CA GLU A 333 8.84 -11.07 -30.26
C GLU A 333 9.05 -12.43 -30.93
N ARG A 334 8.60 -12.55 -32.18
CA ARG A 334 8.78 -13.78 -32.96
C ARG A 334 10.25 -14.19 -33.10
N THR A 335 11.17 -13.22 -33.19
CA THR A 335 12.62 -13.47 -33.31
C THR A 335 13.22 -14.10 -32.06
N ASP A 336 12.56 -13.93 -30.90
CA ASP A 336 13.05 -14.46 -29.62
C ASP A 336 12.67 -15.93 -29.40
N ILE A 337 11.81 -16.51 -30.24
CA ILE A 337 11.32 -17.90 -30.06
C ILE A 337 12.48 -18.89 -30.06
N GLY A 338 13.44 -18.77 -30.97
CA GLY A 338 14.61 -19.65 -31.02
C GLY A 338 15.41 -19.60 -29.70
N ARG A 339 15.74 -18.38 -29.25
CA ARG A 339 16.46 -18.13 -27.99
C ARG A 339 15.71 -18.69 -26.78
N LEU A 340 14.39 -18.54 -26.73
CA LEU A 340 13.54 -19.07 -25.67
C LEU A 340 13.60 -20.61 -25.59
N VAL A 341 13.56 -21.26 -26.75
CA VAL A 341 13.59 -22.73 -26.84
C VAL A 341 14.98 -23.27 -26.52
N GLU A 342 16.04 -22.61 -26.99
CA GLU A 342 17.42 -22.91 -26.63
C GLU A 342 17.65 -22.77 -25.12
N LEU A 343 17.17 -21.68 -24.51
CA LEU A 343 17.24 -21.48 -23.07
C LEU A 343 16.51 -22.60 -22.32
N ALA A 344 15.29 -22.94 -22.74
CA ALA A 344 14.51 -24.01 -22.10
C ALA A 344 15.18 -25.39 -22.23
N ALA A 345 15.94 -25.63 -23.31
CA ALA A 345 16.68 -26.86 -23.50
C ALA A 345 17.85 -27.04 -22.52
N THR A 346 18.35 -25.95 -21.91
CA THR A 346 19.42 -26.03 -20.90
C THR A 346 18.96 -26.72 -19.61
N ASP A 347 17.67 -26.56 -19.25
CA ASP A 347 17.04 -27.23 -18.11
C ASP A 347 15.53 -27.43 -18.40
N PRO A 348 15.18 -28.51 -19.13
CA PRO A 348 13.80 -28.73 -19.56
C PRO A 348 12.81 -28.86 -18.40
N LEU A 349 13.22 -29.49 -17.30
CA LEU A 349 12.35 -29.71 -16.13
C LEU A 349 12.02 -28.40 -15.39
N LEU A 350 12.94 -27.43 -15.44
CA LEU A 350 12.71 -26.12 -14.85
C LEU A 350 11.94 -25.18 -15.80
N LEU A 351 12.34 -25.15 -17.07
CA LEU A 351 12.01 -24.06 -17.99
C LEU A 351 11.04 -24.41 -19.11
N ALA A 352 10.81 -25.68 -19.43
CA ALA A 352 9.93 -26.05 -20.55
C ALA A 352 8.47 -25.62 -20.32
N GLY A 353 7.96 -25.78 -19.10
CA GLY A 353 6.61 -25.30 -18.72
C GLY A 353 6.46 -23.77 -18.86
N PRO A 354 7.33 -22.97 -18.21
CA PRO A 354 7.38 -21.53 -18.40
C PRO A 354 7.53 -21.08 -19.87
N ALA A 355 8.39 -21.75 -20.63
CA ALA A 355 8.59 -21.45 -22.06
C ALA A 355 7.32 -21.72 -22.87
N LEU A 356 6.62 -22.83 -22.61
CA LEU A 356 5.32 -23.11 -23.23
C LEU A 356 4.28 -22.05 -22.87
N ALA A 357 4.22 -21.60 -21.61
CA ALA A 357 3.32 -20.53 -21.20
C ALA A 357 3.63 -19.20 -21.92
N CYS A 358 4.91 -18.86 -22.07
CA CYS A 358 5.39 -17.72 -22.86
C CYS A 358 4.98 -17.84 -24.33
N LEU A 359 5.19 -19.01 -24.96
CA LEU A 359 4.81 -19.27 -26.35
C LEU A 359 3.30 -19.21 -26.57
N ARG A 360 2.49 -19.64 -25.61
CA ARG A 360 1.02 -19.47 -25.67
C ARG A 360 0.63 -17.99 -25.66
N ALA A 361 1.33 -17.14 -24.90
CA ALA A 361 1.10 -15.70 -24.92
C ALA A 361 1.52 -15.06 -26.24
N LEU A 362 2.68 -15.45 -26.78
CA LEU A 362 3.12 -15.07 -28.13
C LEU A 362 2.11 -15.47 -29.20
N HIS A 363 1.60 -16.71 -29.13
CA HIS A 363 0.58 -17.21 -30.05
C HIS A 363 -0.72 -16.39 -29.98
N ARG A 364 -1.20 -16.02 -28.79
CA ARG A 364 -2.37 -15.12 -28.64
C ARG A 364 -2.15 -13.74 -29.25
N ARG A 365 -0.89 -13.29 -29.32
CA ARG A 365 -0.47 -12.03 -29.95
C ARG A 365 -0.19 -12.17 -31.45
N GLY A 366 -0.35 -13.37 -32.03
CA GLY A 366 -0.10 -13.63 -33.45
C GLY A 366 1.38 -13.88 -33.81
N HIS A 367 2.23 -14.16 -32.81
CA HIS A 367 3.61 -14.59 -33.04
C HIS A 367 3.70 -16.11 -32.99
N PHE A 368 4.07 -16.71 -34.11
CA PHE A 368 4.11 -18.16 -34.29
C PHE A 368 5.53 -18.67 -34.47
N PRO A 369 5.85 -19.89 -33.97
CA PRO A 369 7.10 -20.57 -34.27
C PRO A 369 7.30 -20.74 -35.79
N ALA A 370 8.55 -20.73 -36.24
CA ALA A 370 8.94 -21.15 -37.57
C ALA A 370 9.22 -22.66 -37.60
N GLU A 371 9.29 -23.27 -38.79
CA GLU A 371 9.51 -24.72 -38.93
C GLU A 371 10.81 -25.20 -38.24
N ARG A 372 11.85 -24.36 -38.22
CA ARG A 372 13.12 -24.63 -37.52
C ARG A 372 12.95 -24.78 -36.00
N ASP A 373 11.93 -24.16 -35.41
CA ASP A 373 11.68 -24.16 -33.97
C ASP A 373 10.88 -25.40 -33.54
N ALA A 374 10.18 -26.08 -34.47
CA ALA A 374 9.28 -27.20 -34.17
C ALA A 374 10.00 -28.42 -33.59
N GLY A 375 11.17 -28.79 -34.15
CA GLY A 375 11.96 -29.92 -33.66
C GLY A 375 12.43 -29.71 -32.20
N PRO A 376 13.14 -28.61 -31.90
CA PRO A 376 13.54 -28.27 -30.54
C PRO A 376 12.37 -28.19 -29.55
N LEU A 377 11.22 -27.63 -29.95
CA LEU A 377 10.02 -27.60 -29.11
C LEU A 377 9.46 -28.98 -28.80
N LEU A 378 9.46 -29.89 -29.77
CA LEU A 378 9.06 -31.28 -29.54
C LEU A 378 10.05 -31.99 -28.63
N ALA A 379 11.35 -31.74 -28.76
CA ALA A 379 12.35 -32.30 -27.86
C ALA A 379 12.08 -31.90 -26.40
N LEU A 380 11.67 -30.65 -26.13
CA LEU A 380 11.23 -30.22 -24.80
C LEU A 380 9.99 -30.97 -24.32
N ALA A 381 8.99 -31.15 -25.18
CA ALA A 381 7.75 -31.85 -24.82
C ALA A 381 7.93 -33.36 -24.62
N LEU A 382 9.00 -33.95 -25.19
CA LEU A 382 9.43 -35.32 -24.96
C LEU A 382 10.31 -35.44 -23.71
N ALA A 383 11.09 -34.41 -23.36
CA ALA A 383 11.88 -34.39 -22.13
C ALA A 383 11.00 -34.17 -20.88
N ASP A 384 9.99 -33.29 -20.98
CA ASP A 384 9.04 -32.99 -19.92
C ASP A 384 7.63 -33.46 -20.29
N HIS A 385 7.25 -34.64 -19.77
CA HIS A 385 5.94 -35.23 -20.00
C HIS A 385 4.80 -34.49 -19.28
N THR A 386 5.09 -33.56 -18.37
CA THR A 386 4.07 -32.77 -17.66
C THR A 386 3.47 -31.68 -18.54
N LEU A 387 4.12 -31.33 -19.66
CA LEU A 387 3.59 -30.33 -20.59
C LEU A 387 2.26 -30.81 -21.21
N PRO A 388 1.22 -29.97 -21.25
CA PRO A 388 -0.04 -30.35 -21.89
C PRO A 388 0.15 -30.54 -23.40
N ALA A 389 -0.12 -31.76 -23.91
CA ALA A 389 0.04 -32.06 -25.34
C ALA A 389 -0.83 -31.16 -26.24
N GLN A 390 -2.03 -30.79 -25.77
CA GLN A 390 -2.93 -29.88 -26.47
C GLN A 390 -2.31 -28.48 -26.66
N ASP A 391 -1.61 -27.97 -25.66
CA ASP A 391 -0.98 -26.66 -25.73
C ASP A 391 0.20 -26.66 -26.70
N VAL A 392 1.00 -27.73 -26.69
CA VAL A 392 2.10 -27.94 -27.65
C VAL A 392 1.56 -27.99 -29.08
N ALA A 393 0.51 -28.78 -29.32
CA ALA A 393 -0.15 -28.87 -30.62
C ALA A 393 -0.73 -27.53 -31.08
N THR A 394 -1.31 -26.75 -30.15
CA THR A 394 -1.83 -25.40 -30.45
C THR A 394 -0.70 -24.48 -30.90
N VAL A 395 0.38 -24.40 -30.12
CA VAL A 395 1.53 -23.52 -30.42
C VAL A 395 2.21 -23.90 -31.74
N LEU A 396 2.27 -25.19 -32.05
CA LEU A 396 2.91 -25.73 -33.26
C LEU A 396 1.96 -25.91 -34.45
N TYR A 397 0.70 -25.49 -34.37
CA TYR A 397 -0.29 -25.74 -35.43
C TYR A 397 0.13 -25.19 -36.80
N THR A 398 0.79 -24.04 -36.81
CA THR A 398 1.34 -23.43 -38.04
C THR A 398 2.48 -24.24 -38.66
N CYS A 399 3.14 -25.09 -37.86
CA CYS A 399 4.22 -26.00 -38.27
C CYS A 399 3.77 -27.48 -38.22
N ARG A 400 2.46 -27.75 -38.31
CA ARG A 400 1.88 -29.10 -38.10
C ARG A 400 2.47 -30.21 -38.96
N HIS A 401 2.81 -29.94 -40.22
CA HIS A 401 3.41 -30.93 -41.10
C HIS A 401 4.80 -31.33 -40.59
N ARG A 402 5.61 -30.33 -40.24
CA ARG A 402 6.93 -30.58 -39.64
C ARG A 402 6.81 -31.32 -38.31
N MET A 403 5.79 -30.99 -37.50
CA MET A 403 5.52 -31.70 -36.26
C MET A 403 5.15 -33.17 -36.50
N LEU A 404 4.30 -33.45 -37.49
CA LEU A 404 3.93 -34.81 -37.88
C LEU A 404 5.18 -35.61 -38.29
N ASP A 405 6.00 -35.06 -39.19
CA ASP A 405 7.21 -35.71 -39.69
C ASP A 405 8.13 -36.12 -38.52
N VAL A 406 8.45 -35.17 -37.63
CA VAL A 406 9.35 -35.39 -36.48
C VAL A 406 8.78 -36.41 -35.49
N LEU A 407 7.46 -36.43 -35.30
CA LEU A 407 6.82 -37.39 -34.39
C LEU A 407 6.84 -38.82 -34.96
N THR A 408 6.73 -38.98 -36.27
CA THR A 408 6.70 -40.29 -36.96
C THR A 408 8.08 -40.86 -37.31
N ASP A 409 9.14 -40.04 -37.33
CA ASP A 409 10.50 -40.44 -37.71
C ASP A 409 11.21 -41.31 -36.65
N ALA A 410 10.59 -41.54 -35.48
CA ALA A 410 11.18 -42.36 -34.43
C ALA A 410 11.11 -43.88 -34.73
N PRO A 411 12.13 -44.66 -34.35
CA PRO A 411 12.09 -46.11 -34.49
C PRO A 411 10.95 -46.70 -33.64
N ALA A 412 10.36 -47.81 -34.09
CA ALA A 412 9.25 -48.48 -33.38
C ALA A 412 9.58 -48.90 -31.94
N THR A 413 10.87 -48.97 -31.60
CA THR A 413 11.40 -49.34 -30.27
C THR A 413 11.63 -48.15 -29.34
N ALA A 414 11.32 -46.92 -29.76
CA ALA A 414 11.61 -45.73 -28.97
C ALA A 414 10.76 -45.69 -27.67
N PRO A 415 11.38 -45.46 -26.49
CA PRO A 415 10.68 -45.49 -25.21
C PRO A 415 9.70 -44.31 -25.00
N ASP A 416 9.81 -43.26 -25.80
CA ASP A 416 8.99 -42.04 -25.76
C ASP A 416 7.70 -42.15 -26.60
N TRP A 417 7.43 -43.31 -27.22
CA TRP A 417 6.22 -43.55 -28.01
C TRP A 417 4.89 -43.19 -27.32
N PRO A 418 4.67 -43.52 -26.03
CA PRO A 418 3.44 -43.12 -25.35
C PRO A 418 3.22 -41.60 -25.37
N ARG A 419 4.31 -40.83 -25.21
CA ARG A 419 4.27 -39.37 -25.25
C ARG A 419 4.08 -38.85 -26.67
N ARG A 420 4.77 -39.43 -27.66
CA ARG A 420 4.57 -39.10 -29.09
C ARG A 420 3.14 -39.32 -29.55
N LEU A 421 2.53 -40.43 -29.14
CA LEU A 421 1.13 -40.74 -29.45
C LEU A 421 0.18 -39.69 -28.86
N ALA A 422 0.41 -39.26 -27.61
CA ALA A 422 -0.39 -38.20 -27.01
C ALA A 422 -0.29 -36.87 -27.78
N LEU A 423 0.90 -36.52 -28.28
CA LEU A 423 1.13 -35.34 -29.13
C LEU A 423 0.47 -35.47 -30.51
N LEU A 424 0.53 -36.65 -31.14
CA LEU A 424 -0.16 -36.93 -32.41
C LEU A 424 -1.68 -36.84 -32.27
N VAL A 425 -2.24 -37.40 -31.20
CA VAL A 425 -3.69 -37.31 -30.91
C VAL A 425 -4.10 -35.86 -30.66
N ALA A 426 -3.29 -35.09 -29.93
CA ALA A 426 -3.55 -33.67 -29.72
C ALA A 426 -3.50 -32.88 -31.04
N LEU A 427 -2.52 -33.18 -31.92
CA LEU A 427 -2.42 -32.54 -33.23
C LEU A 427 -3.63 -32.86 -34.12
N ALA A 428 -4.10 -34.11 -34.14
CA ALA A 428 -5.26 -34.53 -34.92
C ALA A 428 -6.58 -33.90 -34.46
N ARG A 429 -6.63 -33.36 -33.23
CA ARG A 429 -7.81 -32.69 -32.65
C ARG A 429 -7.85 -31.18 -32.93
N GLN A 430 -6.76 -30.59 -33.41
CA GLN A 430 -6.69 -29.19 -33.84
C GLN A 430 -7.16 -29.06 -35.30
#